data_AF-A0A9Q0ND62-F1
#
_entry.id   AF-A0A9Q0ND62-F1
#
_cell.length_a   1.000
_cell.length_b   1.000
_cell.length_c   1.000
_cell.angle_alpha   90.00
_cell.angle_beta   90.00
_cell.angle_gamma   90.00
#
_symmetry.space_group_name_H-M   'P 1'
#
loop_
_entity.id
_entity.type
_entity.pdbx_description
1 polymer ?
#
loop_
_entity_poly.entity_id
_entity_poly.type
_entity_poly.pdbx_seq_one_letter_code
_entity_poly.pdbx_strand_id
1 'polypeptide(L)' 'MSATNADEAVDDPVELMLKKTGCITLHYKVQECIAETQDWRKCQDIVKDFKSCMQIYINQQQSRYSDTKSK' A
#
# COMPACT_ATOMS: atom_id res chain seq x y z
N MET A 1 -22.93 30.27 7.96
CA MET A 1 -22.36 30.00 6.63
C MET A 1 -20.85 30.12 6.76
N SER A 2 -20.13 29.00 6.81
CA SER A 2 -18.67 28.98 6.66
C SER A 2 -18.31 27.90 5.67
N ALA A 3 -17.98 28.36 4.47
CA ALA A 3 -17.38 27.57 3.42
C ALA A 3 -15.88 27.42 3.72
N THR A 4 -15.43 26.18 3.85
CA THR A 4 -14.05 25.81 3.52
C THR A 4 -14.17 24.52 2.73
N ASN A 5 -13.76 24.59 1.45
CA ASN A 5 -13.90 23.56 0.44
C ASN A 5 -13.53 22.16 0.97
N ALA A 6 -14.55 21.33 1.19
CA ALA A 6 -14.42 19.91 1.53
C ALA A 6 -14.49 19.03 0.27
N ASP A 7 -13.92 19.50 -0.83
CA ASP A 7 -14.01 18.85 -2.16
C ASP A 7 -12.65 18.81 -2.88
N GLU A 8 -11.56 18.72 -2.12
CA GLU A 8 -10.35 18.07 -2.61
C GLU A 8 -10.04 16.95 -1.62
N ALA A 9 -10.62 15.77 -1.85
CA ALA A 9 -10.11 14.54 -1.29
C ALA A 9 -8.69 14.34 -1.85
N VAL A 10 -7.72 15.01 -1.22
CA VAL A 10 -6.30 14.70 -1.38
C VAL A 10 -6.11 13.26 -0.90
N ASP A 11 -6.24 12.34 -1.86
CA ASP A 11 -6.01 10.91 -1.65
C ASP A 11 -4.69 10.76 -0.89
N ASP A 12 -4.72 10.03 0.22
CA ASP A 12 -3.56 9.93 1.10
C ASP A 12 -2.35 9.43 0.28
N PRO A 13 -1.17 10.05 0.41
CA PRO A 13 0.01 9.66 -0.37
C PRO A 13 0.32 8.17 -0.29
N VAL A 14 -0.02 7.50 0.83
CA VAL A 14 0.14 6.05 0.99
C VAL A 14 -0.88 5.30 0.15
N GLU A 15 -2.15 5.70 0.14
CA GLU A 15 -3.16 5.09 -0.73
C GLU A 15 -2.81 5.25 -2.22
N LEU A 16 -2.36 6.44 -2.64
CA LEU A 16 -1.88 6.67 -4.00
C LEU A 16 -0.70 5.76 -4.36
N MET A 17 0.24 5.58 -3.44
CA MET A 17 1.35 4.65 -3.63
C MET A 17 0.84 3.21 -3.75
N LEU A 18 -0.06 2.78 -2.88
CA LEU A 18 -0.63 1.44 -2.88
C LEU A 18 -1.44 1.13 -4.14
N LYS A 19 -2.14 2.14 -4.69
CA LYS A 19 -2.81 2.05 -6.00
C LYS A 19 -1.79 1.84 -7.11
N LYS A 20 -0.68 2.59 -7.10
CA LYS A 20 0.40 2.45 -8.09
C LYS A 20 1.10 1.10 -8.02
N THR A 21 1.25 0.52 -6.83
CA THR A 21 1.86 -0.81 -6.68
C THR A 21 0.90 -1.95 -7.02
N GLY A 22 -0.42 -1.69 -7.08
CA GLY A 22 -1.45 -2.72 -7.23
C GLY A 22 -1.70 -3.54 -5.97
N CYS A 23 -1.04 -3.21 -4.84
CA CYS A 23 -1.16 -3.95 -3.58
C CYS A 23 -2.27 -3.43 -2.66
N ILE A 24 -3.06 -2.43 -3.10
CA ILE A 24 -4.07 -1.78 -2.27
C ILE A 24 -5.17 -2.73 -1.77
N THR A 25 -5.59 -3.72 -2.58
CA THR A 25 -6.59 -4.71 -2.14
C THR A 25 -6.09 -5.55 -0.98
N LEU A 26 -4.81 -5.92 -0.97
CA LEU A 26 -4.20 -6.67 0.13
C LEU A 26 -4.05 -5.79 1.38
N HIS A 27 -3.80 -4.48 1.21
CA HIS A 27 -3.82 -3.54 2.32
C HIS A 27 -5.18 -3.50 3.02
N TYR A 28 -6.27 -3.36 2.25
CA TYR A 28 -7.62 -3.37 2.82
C TYR A 28 -7.96 -4.69 3.53
N LYS A 29 -7.56 -5.84 2.97
CA LYS A 29 -7.72 -7.14 3.65
C LYS A 29 -6.98 -7.22 4.98
N VAL A 30 -5.80 -6.62 5.10
CA VAL A 30 -5.08 -6.55 6.38
C VAL A 30 -5.87 -5.68 7.37
N GLN A 31 -6.38 -4.53 6.94
CA GLN A 31 -7.20 -3.66 7.78
C GLN A 31 -8.48 -4.37 8.26
N GLU A 32 -9.19 -5.05 7.36
CA GLU A 32 -10.38 -5.85 7.68
C GLU A 32 -10.05 -6.94 8.70
N CYS A 33 -8.99 -7.73 8.48
CA CYS A 33 -8.60 -8.77 9.43
C CYS A 33 -8.26 -8.22 10.81
N ILE A 34 -7.54 -7.09 10.90
CA ILE A 34 -7.21 -6.46 12.18
C ILE A 34 -8.48 -5.91 12.84
N ALA A 35 -9.41 -5.34 12.07
CA ALA A 35 -10.68 -4.84 12.59
C ALA A 35 -11.56 -5.98 13.15
N GLU A 36 -11.62 -7.11 12.47
CA GLU A 36 -12.39 -8.29 12.90
C GLU A 36 -11.76 -9.00 14.09
N THR A 37 -10.44 -9.25 14.03
CA THR A 37 -9.75 -10.06 15.04
C THR A 37 -9.27 -9.27 16.24
N GLN A 38 -9.12 -7.95 16.09
CA GLN A 38 -8.45 -7.03 17.02
C GLN A 38 -7.03 -7.48 17.43
N ASP A 39 -6.45 -8.42 16.70
CA ASP A 39 -5.14 -9.00 16.96
C ASP A 39 -4.40 -9.24 15.65
N TRP A 40 -3.49 -8.31 15.33
CA TRP A 40 -2.68 -8.36 14.12
C TRP A 40 -1.85 -9.66 13.99
N ARG A 41 -1.57 -10.36 15.11
CA ARG A 41 -0.83 -11.63 15.08
C ARG A 41 -1.63 -12.74 14.39
N LYS A 42 -2.96 -12.66 14.38
CA LYS A 42 -3.82 -13.60 13.65
C LYS A 42 -3.90 -13.32 12.15
N CYS A 43 -3.48 -12.12 11.73
CA CYS A 43 -3.49 -11.67 10.33
C CYS A 43 -2.16 -11.93 9.61
N GLN A 44 -1.26 -12.71 10.19
CA GLN A 44 0.09 -12.92 9.65
C GLN A 44 0.11 -13.39 8.20
N ASP A 45 -0.82 -14.26 7.79
CA ASP A 45 -0.83 -14.78 6.42
C ASP A 45 -1.20 -13.69 5.40
N ILE A 46 -2.21 -12.87 5.70
CA ILE A 46 -2.60 -11.72 4.85
C ILE A 46 -1.47 -10.69 4.81
N VAL A 47 -0.78 -10.46 5.94
CA VAL A 47 0.39 -9.56 6.00
C VAL A 47 1.57 -10.09 5.17
N LYS A 48 1.81 -11.42 5.14
CA LYS A 48 2.83 -12.03 4.27
C LYS A 48 2.49 -11.86 2.79
N ASP A 49 1.23 -11.99 2.41
CA ASP A 49 0.78 -11.78 1.04
C ASP A 49 0.99 -10.32 0.62
N PHE A 50 0.56 -9.38 1.48
CA PHE A 50 0.78 -7.96 1.27
C PHE A 50 2.28 -7.63 1.11
N LYS A 51 3.12 -8.18 1.99
CA LYS A 51 4.59 -8.02 1.91
C LYS A 51 5.13 -8.56 0.58
N SER A 52 4.71 -9.75 0.16
CA SER A 52 5.16 -10.37 -1.09
C SER A 52 4.80 -9.51 -2.30
N CYS A 53 3.59 -8.95 -2.33
CA CYS A 53 3.18 -8.00 -3.36
C CYS A 53 4.11 -6.77 -3.40
N MET A 54 4.39 -6.16 -2.25
CA MET A 54 5.26 -4.98 -2.18
C MET A 54 6.72 -5.28 -2.57
N GLN A 55 7.22 -6.47 -2.25
CA GLN A 55 8.57 -6.89 -2.62
C GLN A 55 8.76 -6.97 -4.14
N ILE A 56 7.75 -7.41 -4.89
CA ILE A 56 7.80 -7.43 -6.35
C ILE A 56 8.04 -6.01 -6.90
N TYR A 57 7.28 -5.03 -6.38
CA TYR A 57 7.43 -3.64 -6.77
C TYR A 57 8.81 -3.07 -6.41
N ILE A 58 9.29 -3.33 -5.19
CA ILE A 58 10.61 -2.88 -4.73
C ILE A 58 11.72 -3.46 -5.61
N ASN A 59 11.67 -4.75 -5.92
CA ASN A 59 12.67 -5.41 -6.75
C ASN A 59 12.69 -4.83 -8.18
N GLN A 60 11.52 -4.57 -8.75
CA GLN A 60 11.41 -3.91 -10.05
C GLN A 60 11.96 -2.48 -10.01
N GLN A 61 11.74 -1.73 -8.94
CA GLN A 61 12.34 -0.40 -8.79
C GLN A 61 13.86 -0.45 -8.65
N GLN A 62 14.37 -1.41 -7.88
CA GLN A 62 15.81 -1.59 -7.70
C GLN A 62 16.52 -1.94 -9.00
N SER A 63 15.94 -2.84 -9.82
CA SER A 63 16.50 -3.16 -11.13
C SER A 63 16.51 -1.94 -12.04
N ARG A 64 15.41 -1.18 -12.08
CA ARG A 64 15.34 0.07 -12.86
C ARG A 64 16.38 1.09 -12.40
N TYR A 65 16.59 1.25 -11.09
CA TYR A 65 17.61 2.15 -10.56
C TYR A 65 19.04 1.70 -10.92
N SER A 66 19.34 0.39 -10.86
CA SER A 66 20.64 -0.12 -11.29
C SER A 66 20.87 0.09 -12.79
N ASP A 67 19.82 -0.05 -13.61
CA ASP A 67 19.89 0.14 -15.06
C ASP A 67 20.14 1.61 -15.43
N THR A 68 19.49 2.57 -14.76
CA THR A 68 19.73 4.02 -15.00
C THR A 68 21.10 4.48 -14.52
N LYS A 69 21.67 3.87 -13.48
CA LYS A 69 22.99 4.25 -12.95
C LYS A 69 24.16 3.73 -13.81
N SER A 70 23.93 2.66 -14.57
CA SER A 70 24.96 2.05 -15.43
C SER A 70 25.05 2.66 -16.84
N LYS A 71 24.29 3.73 -17.11
CA LYS A 71 24.23 4.46 -18.38
C LYS A 71 24.79 5.86 -18.22
#